data_AF-A0A7X4IXC4-F1
#
_entry.id   AF-A0A7X4IXC4-F1
#
_cell.length_a   1.000
_cell.length_b   1.000
_cell.length_c   1.000
_cell.angle_alpha   90.00
_cell.angle_beta   90.00
_cell.angle_gamma   90.00
#
_symmetry.space_group_name_H-M   'P 1'
#
loop_
_entity.id
_entity.type
_entity.pdbx_description
1 polymer ?
#
loop_
_entity_poly.entity_id
_entity_poly.type
_entity_poly.pdbx_seq_one_letter_code
_entity_poly.pdbx_strand_id
1 'polypeptide(L)'
;MVERLKQILDSRFRISTQLYLAVGGAVVLTLAASLVGWFSFDRVGTAQSRVNEGSVPELAAAFGVAQYSGVLVAAAPNLTAATTPERFDEVVREIDSAYASFEEQLATLEAQEDTDQQRVARIRSDSDTLISNIKELRSETSGVFDLRTRLEGLQEELTQVRFDLDDLLAPAIDDQLFFLFTGIRSVDEPASARDDYFTESELARYRRLSELQGDVNIATELLANAFTLSDASLVEPLRERFEAARNRIERNLGTLVGTDFHTEASPTFDRLFALGVGEESVFGLFERDLRIQARQ
;
A
#
# COMPACT_ATOMS: atom_id res chain seq x y z
N MET A 1 63.19 62.82 -63.85
CA MET A 1 63.00 61.89 -62.72
C MET A 1 62.22 60.62 -63.12
N VAL A 2 62.25 60.23 -64.41
CA VAL A 2 61.57 59.03 -64.94
C VAL A 2 62.58 58.03 -65.55
N GLU A 3 63.84 58.43 -65.74
CA GLU A 3 64.89 57.56 -66.29
C GLU A 3 65.60 56.67 -65.25
N ARG A 4 65.55 57.00 -63.95
CA ARG A 4 66.16 56.14 -62.90
C ARG A 4 65.30 54.94 -62.49
N LEU A 5 64.00 54.92 -62.82
CA LEU A 5 63.13 53.78 -62.50
C LEU A 5 63.19 52.66 -63.55
N LYS A 6 63.63 52.97 -64.78
CA LYS A 6 63.81 51.96 -65.85
C LYS A 6 65.10 51.14 -65.71
N GLN A 7 66.05 51.60 -64.89
CA GLN A 7 67.36 50.96 -64.75
C GLN A 7 67.41 49.87 -63.66
N ILE A 8 66.38 49.77 -62.80
CA ILE A 8 66.24 48.68 -61.81
C ILE A 8 65.47 47.48 -62.40
N LEU A 9 64.82 47.65 -63.55
CA LEU A 9 64.05 46.59 -64.23
C LEU A 9 64.86 45.78 -65.26
N ASP A 10 66.14 46.09 -65.46
CA ASP A 10 66.98 45.47 -66.49
C ASP A 10 68.20 44.71 -65.92
N SER A 11 68.09 44.22 -64.68
CA SER A 11 68.95 43.11 -64.23
C SER A 11 68.26 41.80 -64.56
N ARG A 12 68.87 41.01 -65.45
CA ARG A 12 68.51 39.63 -65.80
C ARG A 12 68.06 38.81 -64.58
N PHE A 13 66.77 38.79 -64.30
CA PHE A 13 66.18 37.76 -63.44
C PHE A 13 66.28 36.46 -64.22
N ARG A 14 67.37 35.72 -63.99
CA ARG A 14 67.52 34.33 -64.44
C ARG A 14 66.21 33.63 -64.15
N ILE A 15 65.61 32.97 -65.14
CA ILE A 15 64.34 32.23 -65.05
C ILE A 15 64.26 31.39 -63.75
N SER A 16 65.40 30.89 -63.26
CA SER A 16 65.54 30.23 -61.97
C SER A 16 64.95 31.02 -60.78
N THR A 17 65.17 32.33 -60.68
CA THR A 17 64.71 33.16 -59.55
C THR A 17 63.20 33.36 -59.59
N GLN A 18 62.64 33.56 -60.79
CA GLN A 18 61.20 33.68 -60.99
C GLN A 18 60.48 32.35 -60.73
N LEU A 19 61.11 31.23 -61.09
CA LEU A 19 60.63 29.88 -60.78
C LEU A 19 60.67 29.61 -59.26
N TYR A 20 61.76 29.94 -58.56
CA TYR A 20 61.86 29.78 -57.10
C TYR A 20 60.86 30.67 -56.34
N LEU A 21 60.54 31.86 -56.83
CA LEU A 21 59.53 32.75 -56.23
C LEU A 21 58.11 32.20 -56.40
N ALA A 22 57.79 31.69 -57.59
CA ALA A 22 56.49 31.07 -57.86
C ALA A 22 56.30 29.78 -57.05
N VAL A 23 57.30 28.91 -57.02
CA VAL A 23 57.28 27.65 -56.25
C VAL A 23 57.29 27.93 -54.74
N GLY A 24 58.15 28.83 -54.27
CA GLY A 24 58.21 29.22 -52.86
C GLY A 24 56.91 29.88 -52.37
N GLY A 25 56.32 30.75 -53.19
CA GLY A 25 55.02 31.35 -52.91
C GLY A 25 53.90 30.31 -52.80
N ALA A 26 53.86 29.34 -53.72
CA ALA A 26 52.90 28.23 -53.66
C ALA A 26 53.07 27.38 -52.39
N VAL A 27 54.30 27.08 -51.98
CA VAL A 27 54.60 26.33 -50.75
C VAL A 27 54.13 27.07 -49.50
N VAL A 28 54.42 28.37 -49.38
CA VAL A 28 53.99 29.19 -48.23
C VAL A 28 52.47 29.26 -48.15
N LEU A 29 51.79 29.43 -49.29
CA LEU A 29 50.33 29.52 -49.35
C LEU A 29 49.68 28.17 -49.00
N THR A 30 50.31 27.06 -49.39
CA THR A 30 49.89 25.71 -49.00
C THR A 30 50.08 25.46 -47.51
N LEU A 31 51.20 25.90 -46.92
CA LEU A 31 51.44 25.79 -45.48
C LEU A 31 50.43 26.64 -44.67
N ALA A 32 50.12 27.84 -45.13
CA ALA A 32 49.10 28.69 -44.52
C ALA A 32 47.71 28.05 -44.61
N ALA A 33 47.34 27.49 -45.77
CA ALA A 33 46.08 26.77 -45.96
C ALA A 33 45.98 25.53 -45.04
N SER A 34 47.07 24.77 -44.89
CA SER A 34 47.14 23.64 -43.97
C SER A 34 47.01 24.05 -42.50
N LEU A 35 47.61 25.17 -42.09
CA LEU A 35 47.47 25.73 -40.74
C LEU A 35 46.03 26.16 -40.45
N VAL A 36 45.38 26.83 -41.41
CA VAL A 36 43.96 27.21 -41.31
C VAL A 36 43.08 25.97 -41.24
N GLY A 37 43.37 24.95 -42.06
CA GLY A 37 42.70 23.65 -42.02
C GLY A 37 42.82 22.96 -40.66
N TRP A 38 44.02 22.96 -40.07
CA TRP A 38 44.28 22.41 -38.74
C TRP A 38 43.49 23.14 -37.65
N PHE A 39 43.53 24.47 -37.64
CA PHE A 39 42.81 25.28 -36.65
C PHE A 39 41.29 25.13 -36.78
N SER A 40 40.79 24.97 -38.01
CA SER A 40 39.38 24.70 -38.28
C SER A 40 38.98 23.29 -37.82
N PHE A 41 39.85 22.29 -38.01
CA PHE A 41 39.61 20.92 -37.54
C PHE A 41 39.58 20.84 -36.01
N ASP A 42 40.45 21.58 -35.31
CA ASP A 42 40.48 21.62 -33.85
C ASP A 42 39.22 22.29 -33.26
N ARG A 43 38.72 23.34 -33.93
CA ARG A 43 37.48 24.03 -33.57
C ARG A 43 36.22 23.19 -33.84
N VAL A 44 36.24 22.39 -34.91
CA VAL A 44 35.14 21.45 -35.22
C VAL A 44 35.22 20.24 -34.28
N GLY A 45 36.42 19.74 -33.97
CA GLY A 45 36.63 18.66 -33.01
C GLY A 45 36.17 19.00 -31.60
N THR A 46 36.37 20.26 -31.15
CA THR A 46 35.85 20.77 -29.87
C THR A 46 34.33 21.05 -29.86
N ALA A 47 33.70 21.20 -31.02
CA ALA A 47 32.24 21.26 -31.15
C ALA A 47 31.62 19.86 -31.23
N GLN A 48 32.30 18.92 -31.90
CA GLN A 48 31.85 17.55 -32.08
C GLN A 48 32.03 16.70 -30.81
N SER A 49 33.10 16.94 -30.03
CA SER A 49 33.26 16.40 -28.67
C SER A 49 32.19 16.93 -27.72
N ARG A 50 31.84 18.22 -27.76
CA ARG A 50 30.75 18.78 -26.96
C ARG A 50 29.39 18.10 -27.18
N VAL A 51 29.11 17.71 -28.43
CA VAL A 51 27.86 16.98 -28.78
C VAL A 51 27.94 15.51 -28.35
N ASN A 52 29.08 14.83 -28.54
CA ASN A 52 29.25 13.42 -28.18
C ASN A 52 29.47 13.17 -26.68
N GLU A 53 30.08 14.10 -25.95
CA GLU A 53 30.44 13.97 -24.52
C GLU A 53 29.47 14.73 -23.60
N GLY A 54 28.79 15.79 -24.08
CA GLY A 54 27.83 16.58 -23.28
C GLY A 54 26.37 16.26 -23.63
N SER A 55 25.96 16.58 -24.86
CA SER A 55 24.52 16.64 -25.22
C SER A 55 23.82 15.28 -25.33
N VAL A 56 24.50 14.22 -25.77
CA VAL A 56 23.89 12.88 -25.90
C VAL A 56 23.62 12.23 -24.52
N PRO A 57 24.59 12.21 -23.58
CA PRO A 57 24.33 11.75 -22.22
C PRO A 57 23.29 12.59 -21.47
N GLU A 58 23.29 13.92 -21.64
CA GLU A 58 22.31 14.81 -21.01
C GLU A 58 20.88 14.52 -21.49
N LEU A 59 20.69 14.37 -22.81
CA LEU A 59 19.39 14.00 -23.38
C LEU A 59 18.94 12.63 -22.87
N ALA A 60 19.84 11.64 -22.82
CA ALA A 60 19.53 10.31 -22.28
C ALA A 60 19.08 10.39 -20.82
N ALA A 61 19.76 11.19 -19.99
CA ALA A 61 19.39 11.38 -18.59
C ALA A 61 18.06 12.13 -18.44
N ALA A 62 17.80 13.16 -19.25
CA ALA A 62 16.52 13.86 -19.28
C ALA A 62 15.36 12.94 -19.72
N PHE A 63 15.59 12.09 -20.72
CA PHE A 63 14.63 11.06 -21.12
C PHE A 63 14.39 10.04 -20.00
N GLY A 64 15.45 9.63 -19.29
CA GLY A 64 15.35 8.76 -18.13
C GLY A 64 14.49 9.38 -17.03
N VAL A 65 14.79 10.62 -16.63
CA VAL A 65 13.99 11.40 -15.66
C VAL A 65 12.52 11.46 -16.10
N ALA A 66 12.24 11.78 -17.36
CA ALA A 66 10.87 11.84 -17.88
C ALA A 66 10.16 10.48 -17.88
N GLN A 67 10.85 9.40 -18.27
CA GLN A 67 10.32 8.04 -18.29
C GLN A 67 9.93 7.58 -16.89
N TYR A 68 10.86 7.69 -15.92
CA TYR A 68 10.61 7.23 -14.57
C TYR A 68 9.62 8.14 -13.81
N SER A 69 9.58 9.45 -14.12
CA SER A 69 8.51 10.33 -13.65
C SER A 69 7.14 9.84 -14.11
N GLY A 70 7.01 9.36 -15.35
CA GLY A 70 5.78 8.77 -15.86
C GLY A 70 5.34 7.53 -15.06
N VAL A 71 6.29 6.67 -14.69
CA VAL A 71 6.03 5.50 -13.83
C VAL A 71 5.60 5.92 -12.42
N LEU A 72 6.28 6.91 -11.82
CA LEU A 72 5.93 7.43 -10.49
C LEU A 72 4.56 8.13 -10.48
N VAL A 73 4.20 8.86 -11.54
CA VAL A 73 2.86 9.45 -11.67
C VAL A 73 1.78 8.37 -11.80
N ALA A 74 2.09 7.26 -12.47
CA ALA A 74 1.20 6.11 -12.55
C ALA A 74 1.16 5.26 -11.24
N ALA A 75 2.04 5.54 -10.27
CA ALA A 75 2.11 4.78 -9.02
C ALA A 75 0.82 4.83 -8.22
N ALA A 76 0.24 6.02 -8.03
CA ALA A 76 -0.97 6.21 -7.23
C ALA A 76 -2.16 5.36 -7.73
N PRO A 77 -2.60 5.45 -9.00
CA PRO A 77 -3.69 4.60 -9.49
C PRO A 77 -3.34 3.10 -9.48
N ASN A 78 -2.07 2.74 -9.67
CA ASN A 78 -1.63 1.34 -9.62
C ASN A 78 -1.68 0.77 -8.19
N LEU A 79 -1.30 1.56 -7.18
CA LEU A 79 -1.38 1.17 -5.76
C LEU A 79 -2.84 0.99 -5.33
N THR A 80 -3.75 1.86 -5.77
CA THR A 80 -5.18 1.74 -5.43
C THR A 80 -5.88 0.63 -6.20
N ALA A 81 -5.42 0.30 -7.42
CA ALA A 81 -5.97 -0.79 -8.22
C ALA A 81 -5.48 -2.18 -7.77
N ALA A 82 -4.43 -2.26 -6.95
CA ALA A 82 -3.97 -3.51 -6.40
C ALA A 82 -4.97 -4.03 -5.35
N THR A 83 -5.71 -5.08 -5.70
CA THR A 83 -6.76 -5.66 -4.84
C THR A 83 -6.26 -6.77 -3.93
N THR A 84 -5.01 -7.24 -4.10
CA THR A 84 -4.39 -8.27 -3.26
C THR A 84 -3.03 -7.81 -2.72
N PRO A 85 -2.59 -8.32 -1.54
CA PRO A 85 -1.28 -8.02 -0.98
C PRO A 85 -0.13 -8.33 -1.94
N GLU A 86 -0.19 -9.46 -2.65
CA GLU A 86 0.88 -9.89 -3.56
C GLU A 86 1.03 -8.93 -4.74
N ARG A 87 -0.10 -8.48 -5.31
CA ARG A 87 -0.10 -7.51 -6.40
C ARG A 87 0.36 -6.14 -5.91
N PHE A 88 -0.03 -5.75 -4.71
CA PHE A 88 0.42 -4.52 -4.08
C PHE A 88 1.94 -4.52 -3.87
N ASP A 89 2.51 -5.60 -3.34
CA ASP A 89 3.96 -5.77 -3.17
C ASP A 89 4.72 -5.73 -4.50
N GLU A 90 4.13 -6.23 -5.58
CA GLU A 90 4.69 -6.11 -6.92
C GLU A 90 4.73 -4.67 -7.41
N VAL A 91 3.62 -3.93 -7.26
CA VAL A 91 3.56 -2.50 -7.61
C VAL A 91 4.55 -1.69 -6.79
N VAL A 92 4.67 -1.98 -5.49
CA VAL A 92 5.65 -1.35 -4.60
C VAL A 92 7.08 -1.57 -5.08
N ARG A 93 7.43 -2.81 -5.47
CA ARG A 93 8.77 -3.11 -6.02
C ARG A 93 9.05 -2.37 -7.33
N GLU A 94 8.04 -2.23 -8.20
CA GLU A 94 8.15 -1.47 -9.44
C GLU A 94 8.41 0.01 -9.17
N ILE A 95 7.68 0.60 -8.21
CA ILE A 95 7.86 1.99 -7.76
C ILE A 95 9.25 2.20 -7.18
N ASP A 96 9.70 1.32 -6.28
CA ASP A 96 11.02 1.44 -5.63
C ASP A 96 12.15 1.38 -6.67
N SER A 97 12.03 0.52 -7.68
CA SER A 97 12.96 0.44 -8.81
C SER A 97 12.94 1.69 -9.70
N ALA A 98 11.73 2.20 -10.01
CA ALA A 98 11.57 3.43 -10.79
C ALA A 98 12.13 4.65 -10.06
N TYR A 99 11.97 4.72 -8.73
CA TYR A 99 12.55 5.77 -7.90
C TYR A 99 14.08 5.72 -7.91
N ALA A 100 14.68 4.55 -7.71
CA ALA A 100 16.14 4.40 -7.74
C ALA A 100 16.72 4.82 -9.10
N SER A 101 16.07 4.41 -10.19
CA SER A 101 16.48 4.80 -11.54
C SER A 101 16.27 6.29 -11.81
N PHE A 102 15.19 6.89 -11.31
CA PHE A 102 14.95 8.33 -11.40
C PHE A 102 16.07 9.13 -10.72
N GLU A 103 16.46 8.75 -9.50
CA GLU A 103 17.53 9.41 -8.73
C GLU A 103 18.88 9.32 -9.44
N GLU A 104 19.21 8.17 -10.02
CA GLU A 104 20.45 8.00 -10.79
C GLU A 104 20.51 8.95 -12.00
N GLN A 105 19.41 9.05 -12.75
CA GLN A 105 19.34 9.94 -13.91
C GLN A 105 19.35 11.41 -13.51
N LEU A 106 18.69 11.76 -12.41
CA LEU A 106 18.70 13.12 -11.87
C LEU A 106 20.10 13.52 -11.39
N ALA A 107 20.81 12.63 -10.68
CA ALA A 107 22.19 12.85 -10.26
C ALA A 107 23.15 13.03 -11.46
N THR A 108 22.89 12.31 -12.56
CA THR A 108 23.65 12.47 -13.82
C THR A 108 23.45 13.86 -14.44
N LEU A 109 22.23 14.40 -14.40
CA LEU A 109 21.95 15.77 -14.86
C LEU A 109 22.59 16.84 -13.96
N GLU A 110 22.71 16.58 -12.66
CA GLU A 110 23.33 17.54 -11.73
C GLU A 110 24.85 17.61 -11.84
N ALA A 111 25.48 16.52 -12.24
CA ALA A 111 26.92 16.46 -12.43
C ALA A 111 27.39 17.21 -13.68
N GLN A 112 26.48 17.63 -14.57
CA GLN A 112 26.80 18.35 -15.80
C GLN A 112 26.98 19.86 -15.53
N GLU A 113 28.11 20.42 -15.99
CA GLU A 113 28.47 21.83 -15.75
C GLU A 113 27.55 22.85 -16.47
N ASP A 114 26.98 22.47 -17.62
CA ASP A 114 26.17 23.34 -18.48
C ASP A 114 24.65 23.26 -18.17
N THR A 115 24.22 22.42 -17.23
CA THR A 115 22.80 22.21 -16.92
C THR A 115 22.26 23.30 -15.97
N ASP A 116 21.01 23.73 -16.19
CA ASP A 116 20.31 24.70 -15.35
C ASP A 116 19.99 24.12 -13.96
N GLN A 117 20.91 24.32 -13.01
CA GLN A 117 20.81 23.80 -11.65
C GLN A 117 19.51 24.24 -10.93
N GLN A 118 18.95 25.40 -11.26
CA GLN A 118 17.70 25.84 -10.64
C GLN A 118 16.50 25.02 -11.13
N ARG A 119 16.49 24.60 -12.40
CA ARG A 119 15.45 23.68 -12.91
C ARG A 119 15.60 22.29 -12.33
N VAL A 120 16.82 21.77 -12.25
CA VAL A 120 17.07 20.44 -11.69
C VAL A 120 16.68 20.40 -10.20
N ALA A 121 17.01 21.43 -9.43
CA ALA A 121 16.58 21.56 -8.03
C ALA A 121 15.05 21.59 -7.87
N ARG A 122 14.31 22.22 -8.81
CA ARG A 122 12.84 22.19 -8.79
C ARG A 122 12.30 20.79 -9.09
N ILE A 123 12.84 20.11 -10.10
CA ILE A 123 12.46 18.73 -10.42
C ILE A 123 12.69 17.83 -9.20
N ARG A 124 13.82 17.97 -8.50
CA ARG A 124 14.08 17.24 -7.25
C ARG A 124 13.00 17.50 -6.21
N SER A 125 12.71 18.77 -5.92
CA SER A 125 11.71 19.16 -4.92
C SER A 125 10.31 18.63 -5.24
N ASP A 126 9.91 18.68 -6.51
CA ASP A 126 8.61 18.17 -6.97
C ASP A 126 8.56 16.63 -6.85
N SER A 127 9.65 15.94 -7.20
CA SER A 127 9.78 14.50 -7.03
C SER A 127 9.75 14.08 -5.57
N ASP A 128 10.47 14.76 -4.68
CA ASP A 128 10.45 14.50 -3.23
C ASP A 128 9.01 14.56 -2.68
N THR A 129 8.24 15.55 -3.15
CA THR A 129 6.82 15.68 -2.80
C THR A 129 5.99 14.50 -3.33
N LEU A 130 6.16 14.14 -4.61
CA LEU A 130 5.48 13.00 -5.21
C LEU A 130 5.78 11.68 -4.47
N ILE A 131 7.05 11.45 -4.12
CA ILE A 131 7.51 10.26 -3.40
C ILE A 131 6.92 10.22 -1.99
N SER A 132 6.87 11.37 -1.30
CA SER A 132 6.22 11.47 0.02
C SER A 132 4.75 11.05 -0.06
N ASN A 133 4.02 11.55 -1.07
CA ASN A 133 2.62 11.19 -1.28
C ASN A 133 2.45 9.70 -1.62
N ILE A 134 3.33 9.13 -2.45
CA ILE A 134 3.32 7.69 -2.77
C ILE A 134 3.58 6.85 -1.51
N LYS A 135 4.49 7.27 -0.63
CA LYS A 135 4.77 6.58 0.65
C LYS A 135 3.57 6.62 1.58
N GLU A 136 2.87 7.75 1.65
CA GLU A 136 1.64 7.88 2.43
C GLU A 136 0.56 6.93 1.89
N LEU A 137 0.30 6.95 0.58
CA LEU A 137 -0.65 6.02 -0.07
C LEU A 137 -0.27 4.55 0.15
N ARG A 138 1.02 4.20 0.08
CA ARG A 138 1.51 2.85 0.39
C ARG A 138 1.14 2.46 1.82
N SER A 139 1.37 3.34 2.79
CA SER A 139 1.05 3.07 4.20
C SER A 139 -0.45 2.88 4.41
N GLU A 140 -1.27 3.71 3.78
CA GLU A 140 -2.73 3.63 3.89
C GLU A 140 -3.27 2.34 3.26
N THR A 141 -2.86 2.00 2.04
CA THR A 141 -3.31 0.79 1.35
C THR A 141 -2.82 -0.48 2.06
N SER A 142 -1.60 -0.49 2.59
CA SER A 142 -1.12 -1.60 3.45
C SER A 142 -2.01 -1.76 4.70
N GLY A 143 -2.39 -0.65 5.33
CA GLY A 143 -3.30 -0.66 6.48
C GLY A 143 -4.69 -1.22 6.15
N VAL A 144 -5.17 -1.04 4.91
CA VAL A 144 -6.43 -1.66 4.44
C VAL A 144 -6.30 -3.18 4.35
N PHE A 145 -5.18 -3.71 3.84
CA PHE A 145 -4.97 -5.16 3.81
C PHE A 145 -4.90 -5.76 5.21
N ASP A 146 -4.14 -5.14 6.11
CA ASP A 146 -4.06 -5.59 7.51
C ASP A 146 -5.43 -5.58 8.19
N LEU A 147 -6.24 -4.55 7.92
CA LEU A 147 -7.59 -4.43 8.45
C LEU A 147 -8.50 -5.54 7.92
N ARG A 148 -8.45 -5.83 6.61
CA ARG A 148 -9.23 -6.92 6.01
C ARG A 148 -8.86 -8.28 6.59
N THR A 149 -7.57 -8.58 6.71
CA THR A 149 -7.10 -9.82 7.34
C THR A 149 -7.61 -9.97 8.78
N ARG A 150 -7.63 -8.88 9.56
CA ARG A 150 -8.19 -8.92 10.92
C ARG A 150 -9.71 -9.15 10.91
N LEU A 151 -10.44 -8.51 10.01
CA LEU A 151 -11.89 -8.71 9.86
C LEU A 151 -12.22 -10.15 9.46
N GLU A 152 -11.45 -10.74 8.53
CA GLU A 152 -11.56 -12.15 8.16
C GLU A 152 -11.32 -13.06 9.37
N GLY A 153 -10.26 -12.80 10.15
CA GLY A 153 -9.98 -13.54 11.38
C GLY A 153 -11.10 -13.44 12.42
N LEU A 154 -11.70 -12.25 12.60
CA LEU A 154 -12.85 -12.07 13.49
C LEU A 154 -14.11 -12.78 12.99
N GLN A 155 -14.30 -12.88 11.67
CA GLN A 155 -15.41 -13.62 11.08
C GLN A 155 -15.27 -15.14 11.29
N GLU A 156 -14.05 -15.66 11.14
CA GLU A 156 -13.72 -17.05 11.49
C GLU A 156 -13.93 -17.31 12.98
N GLU A 157 -13.46 -16.40 13.85
CA GLU A 157 -13.64 -16.51 15.30
C GLU A 157 -15.13 -16.46 15.68
N LEU A 158 -15.93 -15.57 15.10
CA LEU A 158 -17.38 -15.52 15.31
C LEU A 158 -18.05 -16.84 14.93
N THR A 159 -17.63 -17.42 13.81
CA THR A 159 -18.15 -18.71 13.34
C THR A 159 -17.82 -19.82 14.34
N GLN A 160 -16.58 -19.88 14.82
CA GLN A 160 -16.15 -20.86 15.83
C GLN A 160 -16.89 -20.67 17.15
N VAL A 161 -17.00 -19.44 17.67
CA VAL A 161 -17.71 -19.13 18.92
C VAL A 161 -19.17 -19.53 18.82
N ARG A 162 -19.81 -19.30 17.66
CA ARG A 162 -21.19 -19.74 17.44
C ARG A 162 -21.31 -21.27 17.54
N PHE A 163 -20.44 -22.01 16.86
CA PHE A 163 -20.43 -23.47 16.94
C PHE A 163 -20.20 -23.97 18.38
N ASP A 164 -19.21 -23.41 19.08
CA ASP A 164 -18.90 -23.76 20.47
C ASP A 164 -20.12 -23.50 21.39
N LEU A 165 -20.83 -22.39 21.19
CA LEU A 165 -22.03 -22.07 21.97
C LEU A 165 -23.21 -22.98 21.65
N ASP A 166 -23.41 -23.34 20.37
CA ASP A 166 -24.45 -24.29 19.96
C ASP A 166 -24.20 -25.69 20.56
N ASP A 167 -22.94 -26.15 20.54
CA ASP A 167 -22.52 -27.43 21.14
C ASP A 167 -22.69 -27.46 22.66
N LEU A 168 -22.66 -26.31 23.33
CA LEU A 168 -22.90 -26.20 24.78
C LEU A 168 -24.38 -26.04 25.13
N LEU A 169 -25.09 -25.17 24.41
CA LEU A 169 -26.47 -24.79 24.73
C LEU A 169 -27.46 -25.85 24.30
N ALA A 170 -27.31 -26.46 23.12
CA ALA A 170 -28.29 -27.40 22.61
C ALA A 170 -28.40 -28.65 23.51
N PRO A 171 -27.30 -29.32 23.92
CA PRO A 171 -27.38 -30.42 24.87
C PRO A 171 -27.91 -29.99 26.23
N ALA A 172 -27.46 -28.85 26.77
CA ALA A 172 -27.93 -28.38 28.08
C ALA A 172 -29.44 -28.11 28.10
N ILE A 173 -30.01 -27.57 27.01
CA ILE A 173 -31.44 -27.36 26.85
C ILE A 173 -32.18 -28.70 26.74
N ASP A 174 -31.65 -29.63 25.94
CA ASP A 174 -32.25 -30.95 25.73
C ASP A 174 -32.23 -31.80 27.01
N ASP A 175 -31.10 -31.85 27.71
CA ASP A 175 -30.95 -32.54 29.00
C ASP A 175 -31.90 -31.97 30.05
N GLN A 176 -32.02 -30.64 30.12
CA GLN A 176 -32.95 -29.99 31.03
C GLN A 176 -34.40 -30.31 30.69
N LEU A 177 -34.75 -30.31 29.40
CA LEU A 177 -36.09 -30.67 28.94
C LEU A 177 -36.40 -32.14 29.23
N PHE A 178 -35.45 -33.02 28.97
CA PHE A 178 -35.54 -34.45 29.25
C PHE A 178 -35.75 -34.70 30.74
N PHE A 179 -35.00 -34.02 31.62
CA PHE A 179 -35.17 -34.11 33.06
C PHE A 179 -36.57 -33.63 33.51
N LEU A 180 -37.08 -32.52 32.95
CA LEU A 180 -38.43 -32.03 33.25
C LEU A 180 -39.55 -33.02 32.88
N PHE A 181 -39.35 -33.84 31.84
CA PHE A 181 -40.34 -34.82 31.40
C PHE A 181 -40.19 -36.20 32.07
N THR A 182 -38.96 -36.62 32.34
CA THR A 182 -38.67 -38.01 32.74
C THR A 182 -38.22 -38.15 34.20
N GLY A 183 -37.72 -37.07 34.81
CA GLY A 183 -37.05 -37.10 36.11
C GLY A 183 -35.69 -37.79 36.11
N ILE A 184 -35.15 -38.15 34.95
CA ILE A 184 -33.88 -38.87 34.78
C ILE A 184 -32.79 -37.87 34.43
N ARG A 185 -31.69 -37.85 35.20
CA ARG A 185 -30.51 -37.00 34.93
C ARG A 185 -29.42 -37.72 34.15
N SER A 186 -29.31 -39.02 34.33
CA SER A 186 -28.37 -39.87 33.60
C SER A 186 -29.00 -41.25 33.37
N VAL A 187 -28.58 -41.94 32.31
CA VAL A 187 -29.15 -43.24 31.93
C VAL A 187 -28.95 -44.31 33.03
N ASP A 188 -27.95 -44.12 33.89
CA ASP A 188 -27.60 -45.04 34.98
C ASP A 188 -28.31 -44.71 36.31
N GLU A 189 -29.05 -43.59 36.38
CA GLU A 189 -29.75 -43.16 37.59
C GLU A 189 -31.26 -43.46 37.52
N PRO A 190 -31.86 -43.89 38.64
CA PRO A 190 -33.31 -44.04 38.72
C PRO A 190 -33.99 -42.66 38.60
N ALA A 191 -35.19 -42.65 38.02
CA ALA A 191 -35.98 -41.42 37.92
C ALA A 191 -36.26 -40.81 39.30
N SER A 192 -36.06 -39.50 39.40
CA SER A 192 -36.36 -38.70 40.58
C SER A 192 -37.87 -38.68 40.86
N ALA A 193 -38.28 -38.40 42.10
CA ALA A 193 -39.70 -38.24 42.40
C ALA A 193 -40.27 -37.02 41.67
N ARG A 194 -41.56 -37.06 41.32
CA ARG A 194 -42.23 -35.99 40.55
C ARG A 194 -42.07 -34.61 41.16
N ASP A 195 -42.10 -34.54 42.48
CA ASP A 195 -41.97 -33.28 43.24
C ASP A 195 -40.55 -32.71 43.18
N ASP A 196 -39.55 -33.49 42.77
CA ASP A 196 -38.14 -33.08 42.70
C ASP A 196 -37.75 -32.54 41.31
N TYR A 197 -38.32 -33.10 40.23
CA TYR A 197 -37.97 -32.70 38.85
C TYR A 197 -38.98 -31.73 38.22
N PHE A 198 -40.24 -31.74 38.65
CA PHE A 198 -41.26 -30.80 38.14
C PHE A 198 -41.45 -29.63 39.11
N THR A 199 -40.39 -28.85 39.31
CA THR A 199 -40.38 -27.68 40.20
C THR A 199 -40.37 -26.36 39.42
N GLU A 200 -40.80 -25.27 40.07
CA GLU A 200 -40.69 -23.93 39.48
C GLU A 200 -39.23 -23.56 39.15
N SER A 201 -38.26 -24.04 39.95
CA SER A 201 -36.83 -23.81 39.73
C SER A 201 -36.31 -24.52 38.48
N GLU A 202 -36.73 -25.76 38.23
CA GLU A 202 -36.28 -26.51 37.04
C GLU A 202 -36.92 -25.97 35.76
N LEU A 203 -38.19 -25.53 35.83
CA LEU A 203 -38.84 -24.83 34.73
C LEU A 203 -38.19 -23.46 34.46
N ALA A 204 -37.81 -22.74 35.52
CA ALA A 204 -37.08 -21.49 35.39
C ALA A 204 -35.72 -21.72 34.73
N ARG A 205 -34.98 -22.77 35.12
CA ARG A 205 -33.69 -23.14 34.52
C ARG A 205 -33.82 -23.41 33.02
N TYR A 206 -34.81 -24.21 32.60
CA TYR A 206 -35.09 -24.46 31.18
C TYR A 206 -35.35 -23.15 30.42
N ARG A 207 -36.23 -22.29 30.95
CA ARG A 207 -36.52 -20.99 30.34
C ARG A 207 -35.27 -20.13 30.19
N ARG A 208 -34.40 -20.09 31.20
CA ARG A 208 -33.14 -19.33 31.15
C ARG A 208 -32.20 -19.84 30.07
N LEU A 209 -32.06 -21.16 29.92
CA LEU A 209 -31.24 -21.75 28.87
C LEU A 209 -31.80 -21.44 27.47
N SER A 210 -33.12 -21.52 27.28
CA SER A 210 -33.77 -21.13 26.02
C SER A 210 -33.65 -19.64 25.73
N GLU A 211 -33.79 -18.78 26.75
CA GLU A 211 -33.57 -17.33 26.63
C GLU A 211 -32.11 -17.03 26.24
N LEU A 212 -31.15 -17.72 26.85
CA LEU A 212 -29.73 -17.62 26.49
C LEU A 212 -29.48 -17.97 25.03
N GLN A 213 -30.04 -19.08 24.53
CA GLN A 213 -29.92 -19.46 23.12
C GLN A 213 -30.49 -18.37 22.20
N GLY A 214 -31.66 -17.82 22.55
CA GLY A 214 -32.25 -16.71 21.79
C GLY A 214 -31.36 -15.47 21.77
N ASP A 215 -30.81 -15.06 22.91
CA ASP A 215 -29.95 -13.89 23.00
C ASP A 215 -28.58 -14.09 22.33
N VAL A 216 -28.02 -15.30 22.35
CA VAL A 216 -26.81 -15.68 21.59
C VAL A 216 -27.04 -15.56 20.09
N ASN A 217 -28.18 -16.05 19.59
CA ASN A 217 -28.52 -15.92 18.18
C ASN A 217 -28.62 -14.45 17.78
N ILE A 218 -29.27 -13.62 18.60
CA ILE A 218 -29.34 -12.17 18.36
C ILE A 218 -27.93 -11.54 18.36
N ALA A 219 -27.10 -11.85 19.34
CA ALA A 219 -25.77 -11.28 19.45
C ALA A 219 -24.86 -11.67 18.27
N THR A 220 -24.87 -12.93 17.87
CA THR A 220 -24.08 -13.43 16.73
C THR A 220 -24.60 -12.90 15.40
N GLU A 221 -25.92 -12.77 15.22
CA GLU A 221 -26.51 -12.14 14.03
C GLU A 221 -26.15 -10.65 13.92
N LEU A 222 -26.15 -9.91 15.04
CA LEU A 222 -25.74 -8.51 15.04
C LEU A 222 -24.27 -8.32 14.66
N LEU A 223 -23.37 -9.20 15.14
CA LEU A 223 -21.97 -9.21 14.71
C LEU A 223 -21.85 -9.60 13.23
N ALA A 224 -22.59 -10.61 12.77
CA ALA A 224 -22.57 -11.04 11.38
C ALA A 224 -23.06 -9.93 10.42
N ASN A 225 -24.12 -9.20 10.81
CA ASN A 225 -24.66 -8.10 10.02
C ASN A 225 -23.64 -6.97 9.84
N ALA A 226 -22.75 -6.75 10.81
CA ALA A 226 -21.73 -5.71 10.72
C ALA A 226 -20.87 -5.87 9.46
N PHE A 227 -20.48 -7.10 9.11
CA PHE A 227 -19.68 -7.40 7.91
C PHE A 227 -20.37 -7.08 6.57
N THR A 228 -21.67 -6.83 6.58
CA THR A 228 -22.47 -6.54 5.38
C THR A 228 -22.89 -5.08 5.25
N LEU A 229 -22.62 -4.25 6.26
CA LEU A 229 -23.01 -2.85 6.25
C LEU A 229 -22.18 -2.05 5.25
N SER A 230 -22.80 -1.06 4.61
CA SER A 230 -22.11 -0.09 3.75
C SER A 230 -22.14 1.34 4.29
N ASP A 231 -22.78 1.55 5.45
CA ASP A 231 -23.01 2.87 6.04
C ASP A 231 -22.52 2.90 7.50
N ALA A 232 -21.58 3.80 7.77
CA ALA A 232 -20.95 3.95 9.07
C ALA A 232 -21.93 4.43 10.14
N SER A 233 -22.98 5.15 9.76
CA SER A 233 -24.02 5.64 10.68
C SER A 233 -24.85 4.50 11.30
N LEU A 234 -24.84 3.31 10.69
CA LEU A 234 -25.55 2.14 11.17
C LEU A 234 -24.74 1.33 12.20
N VAL A 235 -23.43 1.55 12.31
CA VAL A 235 -22.57 0.77 13.21
C VAL A 235 -22.94 1.00 14.67
N GLU A 236 -23.15 2.25 15.09
CA GLU A 236 -23.48 2.57 16.49
C GLU A 236 -24.84 1.98 16.92
N PRO A 237 -25.93 2.10 16.14
CA PRO A 237 -27.18 1.38 16.44
C PRO A 237 -27.03 -0.13 16.56
N LEU A 238 -26.17 -0.77 15.76
CA LEU A 238 -25.91 -2.22 15.88
C LEU A 238 -25.13 -2.53 17.17
N ARG A 239 -24.14 -1.71 17.51
CA ARG A 239 -23.35 -1.82 18.75
C ARG A 239 -24.24 -1.73 19.98
N GLU A 240 -25.12 -0.73 20.05
CA GLU A 240 -26.08 -0.58 21.17
C GLU A 240 -27.00 -1.80 21.33
N ARG A 241 -27.48 -2.36 20.20
CA ARG A 241 -28.32 -3.57 20.21
C ARG A 241 -27.54 -4.80 20.67
N PHE A 242 -26.28 -4.90 20.27
CA PHE A 242 -25.38 -5.98 20.69
C PHE A 242 -25.13 -5.89 22.19
N GLU A 243 -24.80 -4.70 22.71
CA GLU A 243 -24.62 -4.47 24.15
C GLU A 243 -25.89 -4.80 24.94
N ALA A 244 -27.07 -4.48 24.41
CA ALA A 244 -28.33 -4.86 25.03
C ALA A 244 -28.53 -6.39 25.07
N ALA A 245 -28.14 -7.11 24.02
CA ALA A 245 -28.16 -8.57 23.99
C ALA A 245 -27.13 -9.16 24.97
N ARG A 246 -25.89 -8.67 24.96
CA ARG A 246 -24.83 -9.02 25.93
C ARG A 246 -25.33 -8.88 27.36
N ASN A 247 -25.90 -7.74 27.71
CA ASN A 247 -26.40 -7.49 29.06
C ASN A 247 -27.53 -8.46 29.46
N ARG A 248 -28.34 -8.96 28.52
CA ARG A 248 -29.34 -10.01 28.79
C ARG A 248 -28.67 -11.37 29.00
N ILE A 249 -27.69 -11.72 28.17
CA ILE A 249 -26.89 -12.94 28.32
C ILE A 249 -26.20 -12.96 29.68
N GLU A 250 -25.47 -11.89 30.05
CA GLU A 250 -24.77 -11.78 31.33
C GLU A 250 -25.71 -11.98 32.52
N ARG A 251 -26.91 -11.37 32.49
CA ARG A 251 -27.90 -11.55 33.55
C ARG A 251 -28.38 -12.98 33.63
N ASN A 252 -28.71 -13.61 32.50
CA ASN A 252 -29.22 -14.98 32.49
C ASN A 252 -28.12 -15.99 32.89
N LEU A 253 -26.90 -15.82 32.39
CA LEU A 253 -25.74 -16.61 32.77
C LEU A 253 -25.43 -16.46 34.26
N GLY A 254 -25.52 -15.24 34.80
CA GLY A 254 -25.35 -14.96 36.22
C GLY A 254 -26.34 -15.70 37.14
N THR A 255 -27.52 -16.08 36.64
CA THR A 255 -28.47 -16.92 37.41
C THR A 255 -28.08 -18.39 37.46
N LEU A 256 -27.16 -18.83 36.60
CA LEU A 256 -26.67 -20.20 36.51
C LEU A 256 -25.33 -20.39 37.24
N VAL A 257 -24.84 -19.37 37.94
CA VAL A 257 -23.60 -19.45 38.74
C VAL A 257 -23.66 -20.64 39.71
N GLY A 258 -22.59 -21.42 39.72
CA GLY A 258 -22.48 -22.64 40.54
C GLY A 258 -23.01 -23.91 39.86
N THR A 259 -23.48 -23.82 38.61
CA THR A 259 -23.75 -24.99 37.76
C THR A 259 -22.53 -25.38 36.94
N ASP A 260 -22.47 -26.65 36.52
CA ASP A 260 -21.43 -27.14 35.61
C ASP A 260 -21.48 -26.40 34.28
N PHE A 261 -22.70 -26.23 33.72
CA PHE A 261 -22.93 -25.46 32.50
C PHE A 261 -22.32 -24.05 32.56
N HIS A 262 -22.55 -23.30 33.65
CA HIS A 262 -21.97 -21.96 33.79
C HIS A 262 -20.44 -22.01 33.75
N THR A 263 -19.83 -22.96 34.45
CA THR A 263 -18.37 -23.09 34.52
C THR A 263 -17.77 -23.42 33.14
N GLU A 264 -18.43 -24.28 32.38
CA GLU A 264 -18.00 -24.69 31.05
C GLU A 264 -18.25 -23.60 29.99
N ALA A 265 -19.41 -22.93 30.03
CA ALA A 265 -19.83 -22.01 28.99
C ALA A 265 -19.29 -20.58 29.16
N SER A 266 -18.96 -20.15 30.39
CA SER A 266 -18.52 -18.76 30.65
C SER A 266 -17.36 -18.30 29.75
N PRO A 267 -16.28 -19.10 29.55
CA PRO A 267 -15.18 -18.69 28.68
C PRO A 267 -15.60 -18.44 27.23
N THR A 268 -16.57 -19.19 26.71
CA THR A 268 -17.08 -19.03 25.35
C THR A 268 -17.94 -17.78 25.22
N PHE A 269 -18.73 -17.46 26.25
CA PHE A 269 -19.46 -16.19 26.32
C PHE A 269 -18.53 -14.98 26.41
N ASP A 270 -17.44 -15.07 27.19
CA ASP A 270 -16.44 -14.01 27.27
C ASP A 270 -15.79 -13.74 25.90
N ARG A 271 -15.49 -14.79 25.12
CA ARG A 271 -15.02 -14.67 23.73
C ARG A 271 -16.05 -13.98 22.84
N LEU A 272 -17.34 -14.37 22.91
CA LEU A 272 -18.41 -13.69 22.17
C LEU A 272 -18.46 -12.19 22.49
N PHE A 273 -18.28 -11.81 23.75
CA PHE A 273 -18.34 -10.41 24.17
C PHE A 273 -17.14 -9.61 23.67
N ALA A 274 -15.95 -10.20 23.69
CA ALA A 274 -14.73 -9.58 23.17
C ALA A 274 -14.86 -9.25 21.67
N LEU A 275 -15.58 -10.06 20.90
CA LEU A 275 -15.81 -9.81 19.47
C LEU A 275 -16.61 -8.52 19.19
N GLY A 276 -17.42 -8.04 20.13
CA GLY A 276 -18.28 -6.87 19.95
C GLY A 276 -17.89 -5.63 20.76
N VAL A 277 -16.83 -5.67 21.55
CA VAL A 277 -16.49 -4.60 22.50
C VAL A 277 -15.04 -4.15 22.33
N GLY A 278 -14.84 -2.84 22.21
CA GLY A 278 -13.52 -2.21 22.09
C GLY A 278 -13.13 -1.85 20.66
N GLU A 279 -11.96 -1.20 20.51
CA GLU A 279 -11.50 -0.66 19.23
C GLU A 279 -11.09 -1.73 18.22
N GLU A 280 -10.61 -2.88 18.71
CA GLU A 280 -10.20 -4.02 17.87
C GLU A 280 -11.31 -5.08 17.74
N SER A 281 -12.54 -4.74 18.13
CA SER A 281 -13.73 -5.58 17.93
C SER A 281 -14.26 -5.49 16.50
N VAL A 282 -15.23 -6.35 16.14
CA VAL A 282 -15.92 -6.31 14.85
C VAL A 282 -16.44 -4.91 14.55
N PHE A 283 -17.15 -4.27 15.49
CA PHE A 283 -17.69 -2.93 15.27
C PHE A 283 -16.60 -1.86 15.17
N GLY A 284 -15.51 -1.97 15.95
CA GLY A 284 -14.42 -1.00 15.93
C GLY A 284 -13.62 -1.04 14.63
N LEU A 285 -13.26 -2.26 14.18
CA LEU A 285 -12.55 -2.46 12.93
C LEU A 285 -13.41 -2.10 11.71
N PHE A 286 -14.70 -2.45 11.74
CA PHE A 286 -15.59 -2.13 10.61
C PHE A 286 -15.85 -0.63 10.48
N GLU A 287 -16.02 0.08 11.59
CA GLU A 287 -16.12 1.54 11.59
C GLU A 287 -14.86 2.20 11.00
N ARG A 288 -13.68 1.64 11.30
CA ARG A 288 -12.41 2.09 10.71
C ARG A 288 -12.38 1.84 9.19
N ASP A 289 -12.83 0.67 8.74
CA ASP A 289 -12.86 0.32 7.31
C ASP A 289 -13.76 1.27 6.52
N LEU A 290 -14.99 1.49 6.98
CA LEU A 290 -15.93 2.40 6.32
C LEU A 290 -15.43 3.85 6.26
N ARG A 291 -14.73 4.32 7.29
CA ARG A 291 -14.11 5.65 7.29
C ARG A 291 -12.96 5.77 6.29
N ILE A 292 -12.21 4.69 6.05
CA ILE A 292 -11.17 4.66 5.02
C ILE A 292 -11.81 4.66 3.63
N GLN A 293 -12.84 3.83 3.42
CA GLN A 293 -13.57 3.78 2.15
C GLN A 293 -14.23 5.13 1.80
N ALA A 294 -14.77 5.86 2.78
CA ALA A 294 -15.40 7.17 2.55
C ALA A 294 -14.42 8.29 2.13
N ARG A 295 -13.11 8.08 2.27
CA ARG A 295 -12.07 9.04 1.85
C ARG A 295 -11.57 8.81 0.43
N GLN A 296 -11.81 7.62 -0.13
CA GLN A 296 -11.41 7.22 -1.48
C GLN A 296 -12.48 7.60 -2.50
#